data_AF-A0AAI9SBM2-F1
#
_entry.id   AF-A0AAI9SBM2-F1
#
_cell.length_a   1.000
_cell.length_b   1.000
_cell.length_c   1.000
_cell.angle_alpha   90.00
_cell.angle_beta   90.00
_cell.angle_gamma   90.00
#
_symmetry.space_group_name_H-M   'P 1'
#
loop_
_entity.id
_entity.type
_entity.pdbx_description
1 polymer ?
#
loop_
_entity_poly.entity_id
_entity_poly.type
_entity_poly.pdbx_seq_one_letter_code
_entity_poly.pdbx_strand_id
1 'polypeptide(L)'
;MCAENRSNSREFPLFAHELNAALKEGDSDRFIGLVGGLCRLYGMGEIAKQSGLNRPQLYRSFQKGGNPSFRNLLVCLNVLGIEMTVSGKDEPSGE
;
A
#
# COMPACT_ATOMS: atom_id res chain seq x y z
N MET A 1 9.84 -18.74 -14.93
CA MET A 1 9.39 -17.34 -15.09
C MET A 1 10.01 -16.52 -13.98
N CYS A 2 10.50 -15.32 -14.32
CA CYS A 2 11.55 -14.57 -13.64
C CYS A 2 11.21 -14.17 -12.20
N ALA A 3 12.01 -14.66 -11.24
CA ALA A 3 12.03 -14.22 -9.85
C ALA A 3 13.37 -13.52 -9.57
N GLU A 4 13.59 -12.39 -10.23
CA GLU A 4 14.75 -11.52 -10.01
C GLU A 4 14.25 -10.09 -9.83
N ASN A 5 13.66 -9.81 -8.67
CA ASN A 5 13.48 -8.45 -8.18
C ASN A 5 13.89 -8.32 -6.70
N ARG A 6 14.89 -9.09 -6.29
CA ARG A 6 15.40 -9.16 -4.90
C ARG A 6 16.16 -7.90 -4.44
N SER A 7 16.44 -6.95 -5.33
CA SER A 7 17.19 -5.73 -4.97
C SER A 7 16.33 -4.59 -4.40
N ASN A 8 15.00 -4.60 -4.55
CA ASN A 8 14.14 -3.54 -3.97
C ASN A 8 13.64 -3.85 -2.55
N SER A 9 13.76 -5.10 -2.08
CA SER A 9 13.08 -5.57 -0.87
C SER A 9 13.68 -5.09 0.46
N ARG A 10 14.81 -4.35 0.47
CA ARG A 10 15.51 -3.99 1.71
C ARG A 10 15.08 -2.66 2.36
N GLU A 11 14.27 -1.83 1.71
CA GLU A 11 13.87 -0.51 2.25
C GLU A 11 12.39 -0.41 2.69
N PHE A 12 11.54 -1.37 2.30
CA PHE A 12 10.12 -1.37 2.65
C PHE A 12 9.75 -1.56 4.14
N PRO A 13 10.58 -2.19 5.01
CA PRO A 13 10.24 -2.35 6.43
C PRO A 13 9.99 -1.02 7.17
N LEU A 14 10.72 0.05 6.80
CA LEU A 14 10.50 1.38 7.39
C LEU A 14 9.13 1.96 7.02
N PHE A 15 8.63 1.66 5.83
CA PHE A 15 7.34 2.17 5.36
C PHE A 15 6.15 1.41 5.97
N ALA A 16 6.32 0.14 6.35
CA ALA A 16 5.28 -0.61 7.05
C ALA A 16 4.92 0.03 8.40
N HIS A 17 5.91 0.57 9.12
CA HIS A 17 5.67 1.33 10.36
C HIS A 17 4.75 2.54 10.11
N GLU A 18 5.07 3.38 9.11
CA GLU A 18 4.27 4.58 8.80
C GLU A 18 2.86 4.24 8.30
N LEU A 19 2.72 3.17 7.51
CA LEU A 19 1.41 2.68 7.07
C LEU A 19 0.56 2.24 8.27
N ASN A 20 1.15 1.48 9.19
CA ASN A 20 0.46 1.05 10.41
C ASN A 20 0.11 2.24 11.33
N ALA A 21 0.99 3.24 11.43
CA ALA A 21 0.71 4.47 12.18
C ALA A 21 -0.51 5.21 11.60
N ALA A 22 -0.56 5.40 10.29
CA ALA A 22 -1.72 6.02 9.62
C ALA A 22 -3.02 5.23 9.85
N LEU A 23 -2.97 3.89 9.77
CA LEU A 23 -4.12 3.03 10.08
C LEU A 23 -4.57 3.15 11.54
N LYS A 24 -3.63 3.22 12.49
CA LYS A 24 -3.92 3.35 13.93
C LYS A 24 -4.53 4.71 14.27
N GLU A 25 -4.08 5.77 13.61
CA GLU A 25 -4.63 7.13 13.72
C GLU A 25 -6.00 7.27 13.03
N GLY A 26 -6.39 6.32 12.18
CA GLY A 26 -7.61 6.39 11.38
C GLY A 26 -7.53 7.37 10.20
N ASP A 27 -6.32 7.80 9.83
CA ASP A 27 -6.09 8.74 8.74
C ASP A 27 -5.96 7.99 7.40
N SER A 28 -7.11 7.81 6.74
CA SER A 28 -7.18 7.12 5.45
C SER A 28 -6.45 7.87 4.34
N ASP A 29 -6.46 9.20 4.35
CA ASP A 29 -5.84 10.02 3.30
C ASP A 29 -4.31 9.94 3.36
N ARG A 30 -3.75 9.99 4.59
CA ARG A 30 -2.32 9.74 4.81
C ARG A 30 -1.94 8.33 4.39
N PHE A 31 -2.73 7.32 4.74
CA PHE A 31 -2.48 5.94 4.33
C PHE A 31 -2.46 5.80 2.80
N ILE A 32 -3.49 6.29 2.10
CA ILE A 32 -3.57 6.28 0.63
C ILE A 32 -2.39 7.03 0.01
N GLY A 33 -2.03 8.18 0.57
CA GLY A 33 -0.90 8.99 0.13
C GLY A 33 0.43 8.25 0.21
N LEU A 34 0.69 7.56 1.33
CA LEU A 34 1.88 6.74 1.53
C LEU A 34 1.94 5.58 0.52
N VAL A 35 0.86 4.81 0.38
CA VAL A 35 0.79 3.71 -0.60
C VAL A 35 1.02 4.24 -2.02
N GLY A 36 0.41 5.36 -2.38
CA GLY A 36 0.62 6.00 -3.68
C GLY A 36 2.06 6.46 -3.89
N GLY A 37 2.72 6.95 -2.84
CA GLY A 37 4.15 7.27 -2.84
C GLY A 37 5.01 6.04 -3.14
N LEU A 38 4.75 4.93 -2.45
CA LEU A 38 5.44 3.66 -2.67
C LEU A 38 5.23 3.12 -4.08
N CYS A 39 4.00 3.19 -4.61
CA CYS A 39 3.70 2.79 -5.98
C CYS A 39 4.51 3.62 -7.00
N ARG A 40 4.71 4.91 -6.74
CA ARG A 40 5.54 5.79 -7.59
C ARG A 40 7.03 5.45 -7.49
N LEU A 41 7.54 5.21 -6.28
CA LEU A 41 8.94 4.82 -6.05
C LEU A 41 9.27 3.46 -6.68
N TYR A 42 8.38 2.48 -6.55
CA TYR A 42 8.52 1.17 -7.18
C TYR A 42 8.40 1.25 -8.71
N GLY A 43 7.54 2.14 -9.20
CA GLY A 43 7.30 2.36 -10.62
C GLY A 43 5.88 1.97 -11.04
N MET A 44 5.06 2.96 -11.37
CA MET A 44 3.64 2.79 -11.71
C MET A 44 3.40 1.83 -12.89
N GLY A 45 4.34 1.77 -13.85
CA GLY A 45 4.26 0.84 -14.98
C GLY A 45 4.39 -0.62 -14.58
N GLU A 46 5.28 -0.91 -13.62
CA GLU A 46 5.51 -2.26 -13.11
C GLU A 46 4.36 -2.68 -12.16
N ILE A 47 3.88 -1.77 -11.31
CA ILE A 47 2.67 -2.00 -10.51
C ILE A 47 1.49 -2.37 -11.40
N ALA A 48 1.23 -1.61 -12.47
CA ALA A 48 0.13 -1.89 -13.39
C ALA A 48 0.26 -3.30 -14.03
N LYS A 49 1.47 -3.67 -14.46
CA LYS A 49 1.76 -4.98 -15.06
C LYS A 49 1.54 -6.14 -14.09
N GLN A 50 2.00 -6.01 -12.84
CA GLN A 50 1.91 -7.09 -11.85
C GLN A 50 0.54 -7.16 -11.15
N SER A 51 -0.12 -6.03 -10.94
CA SER A 51 -1.45 -5.98 -10.29
C SER A 51 -2.63 -6.28 -11.23
N GLY A 52 -2.40 -6.23 -12.54
CA GLY A 52 -3.44 -6.32 -13.56
C GLY A 52 -4.32 -5.07 -13.67
N LEU A 53 -3.99 -3.99 -12.94
CA LEU A 53 -4.66 -2.70 -13.07
C LEU A 53 -4.15 -1.96 -14.30
N ASN A 54 -5.02 -1.28 -15.03
CA ASN A 54 -4.56 -0.40 -16.10
C ASN A 54 -3.93 0.89 -15.53
N ARG A 55 -2.97 1.46 -16.26
CA ARG A 55 -2.24 2.67 -15.84
C ARG A 55 -3.19 3.85 -15.51
N PRO A 56 -4.20 4.18 -16.33
CA PRO A 56 -5.13 5.27 -16.02
C PRO A 56 -5.88 5.08 -14.69
N GLN A 57 -6.30 3.84 -14.38
CA GLN A 57 -6.93 3.51 -13.11
C GLN A 57 -5.96 3.68 -11.94
N LEU A 58 -4.72 3.20 -12.09
CA LEU A 58 -3.70 3.31 -11.06
C LEU A 58 -3.38 4.78 -10.74
N TYR A 59 -3.17 5.62 -11.76
CA TYR A 59 -2.93 7.04 -11.56
C TYR A 59 -4.10 7.76 -10.90
N ARG A 60 -5.34 7.49 -11.32
CA ARG A 60 -6.55 8.09 -10.69
C ARG A 60 -6.75 7.62 -9.25
N SER A 61 -6.38 6.38 -8.94
CA SER A 61 -6.56 5.79 -7.61
C SER A 61 -5.59 6.36 -6.59
N PHE A 62 -4.35 6.71 -6.99
CA PHE A 62 -3.28 7.14 -6.08
C PHE A 62 -2.81 8.60 -6.26
N GLN A 63 -3.60 9.41 -6.97
CA GLN A 63 -3.42 10.86 -6.99
C GLN A 63 -3.86 11.50 -5.67
N LYS A 64 -3.53 12.78 -5.47
CA LYS A 64 -4.02 13.55 -4.32
C LYS A 64 -5.56 13.58 -4.33
N GLY A 65 -6.20 13.17 -3.23
CA GLY A 65 -7.67 13.04 -3.14
C GLY A 65 -8.25 11.91 -4.00
N GLY A 66 -7.41 10.97 -4.46
CA GLY A 66 -7.87 9.74 -5.10
C GLY A 66 -8.59 8.84 -4.09
N ASN A 67 -9.51 8.02 -4.58
CA ASN A 67 -10.24 7.04 -3.78
C ASN A 67 -10.00 5.64 -4.37
N PRO A 68 -8.86 4.99 -4.05
CA PRO A 68 -8.61 3.64 -4.50
C PRO A 68 -9.65 2.70 -3.89
N SER A 69 -10.20 1.78 -4.70
CA SER A 69 -11.01 0.71 -4.12
C SER A 69 -10.16 -0.14 -3.17
N PHE A 70 -10.78 -0.75 -2.17
CA PHE A 70 -10.09 -1.66 -1.25
C PHE A 70 -9.34 -2.77 -2.00
N ARG A 71 -9.95 -3.32 -3.05
CA ARG A 71 -9.30 -4.31 -3.94
C ARG A 71 -8.01 -3.76 -4.55
N ASN A 72 -8.04 -2.53 -5.07
CA ASN A 72 -6.88 -1.90 -5.70
C ASN A 72 -5.76 -1.65 -4.69
N LEU A 73 -6.10 -1.25 -3.46
CA LEU A 73 -5.13 -1.12 -2.37
C LEU A 73 -4.44 -2.46 -2.09
N LEU A 74 -5.21 -3.52 -1.84
CA LEU A 74 -4.67 -4.84 -1.50
C LEU A 74 -3.73 -5.39 -2.59
N VAL A 75 -4.13 -5.31 -3.86
CA VAL A 75 -3.26 -5.82 -4.95
C VAL A 75 -1.98 -5.00 -5.08
N CYS A 76 -2.02 -3.68 -4.85
CA CYS A 76 -0.82 -2.85 -4.90
C CYS A 76 0.13 -3.14 -3.72
N LEU A 77 -0.42 -3.27 -2.50
CA LEU A 77 0.36 -3.68 -1.32
C LEU A 77 1.04 -5.03 -1.54
N ASN A 78 0.33 -6.01 -2.10
CA ASN A 78 0.89 -7.32 -2.40
C ASN A 78 2.05 -7.24 -3.42
N VAL A 79 1.91 -6.44 -4.49
CA VAL A 79 3.00 -6.23 -5.46
C VAL A 79 4.21 -5.54 -4.81
N LEU A 80 3.97 -4.64 -3.85
CA LEU A 80 5.01 -3.98 -3.06
C LEU A 80 5.65 -4.91 -2.00
N GLY A 81 5.16 -6.15 -1.84
CA GLY A 81 5.62 -7.07 -0.81
C GLY A 81 5.18 -6.70 0.60
N ILE A 82 4.08 -5.94 0.73
CA ILE A 82 3.50 -5.51 2.00
C ILE A 82 2.23 -6.33 2.26
N GLU A 83 2.14 -6.89 3.46
CA GLU A 83 0.96 -7.60 3.94
C GLU A 83 0.12 -6.68 4.84
N MET A 84 -1.20 -6.73 4.69
CA MET A 84 -2.15 -6.09 5.59
C MET A 84 -2.78 -7.13 6.49
N THR A 85 -2.72 -6.92 7.80
CA THR A 85 -3.27 -7.83 8.80
C THR A 85 -4.43 -7.17 9.55
N VAL A 86 -5.34 -7.99 10.07
CA VAL A 86 -6.45 -7.56 10.92
C VAL A 86 -6.17 -8.05 12.33
N SER A 87 -6.12 -7.13 13.28
CA SER A 87 -6.03 -7.43 14.71
C SER A 87 -7.28 -6.93 15.44
N GLY A 88 -7.64 -7.59 16.54
CA GLY A 88 -8.63 -7.04 17.46
C GLY A 88 -8.15 -5.69 17.98
N LYS A 89 -9.07 -4.75 18.22
CA LYS A 89 -8.74 -3.61 19.09
C LYS A 89 -8.66 -4.19 20.50
N ASP A 90 -7.55 -3.96 21.20
CA ASP A 90 -7.52 -4.18 22.64
C ASP A 90 -8.62 -3.29 23.22
N GLU A 91 -9.75 -3.89 23.61
CA GLU A 91 -10.69 -3.19 24.47
C GLU A 91 -9.91 -2.84 25.75
N PRO A 92 -9.90 -1.57 26.19
CA PRO A 92 -9.44 -1.29 27.53
C PRO A 92 -10.36 -2.11 28.45
N SER A 93 -9.80 -3.17 29.02
CA SER A 93 -10.43 -3.90 30.11
C SER A 93 -10.82 -2.83 31.13
N GLY A 94 -12.12 -2.70 31.37
CA GLY A 94 -12.68 -1.59 32.13
C GLY A 94 -11.96 -1.39 33.47
N GLU A 95 -11.72 -0.13 33.79
CA GLU A 95 -11.66 0.34 35.18
C GLU A 95 -13.06 0.69 35.66
#